data_AF-A0A2J6HJS9-F1
#
_entry.id   AF-A0A2J6HJS9-F1
#
_cell.length_a   1.000
_cell.length_b   1.000
_cell.length_c   1.000
_cell.angle_alpha   90.00
_cell.angle_beta   90.00
_cell.angle_gamma   90.00
#
_symmetry.space_group_name_H-M   'P 1'
#
loop_
_entity.id
_entity.type
_entity.pdbx_description
1 polymer ?
#
loop_
_entity_poly.entity_id
_entity_poly.type
_entity_poly.pdbx_seq_one_letter_code
_entity_poly.pdbx_strand_id
1 'polypeptide(L)' 'MANQNVSVEIRILQGSSTGTQVCDETFATTTNDFGLINLQIGSQDPTSFAAIDWANGPYWIEVSLDGTLFGTSQLVS' A
#
# COMPACT_ATOMS: atom_id res chain seq x y z
N MET A 1 19.25 -7.41 4.84
CA MET A 1 18.03 -7.47 5.68
C MET A 1 17.28 -8.76 5.34
N ALA A 2 17.89 -9.91 5.62
CA ALA A 2 17.27 -11.22 5.40
C ALA A 2 16.51 -11.63 6.67
N ASN A 3 15.33 -12.23 6.52
CA ASN A 3 14.52 -12.77 7.62
C ASN A 3 14.18 -11.73 8.71
N GLN A 4 13.88 -10.49 8.30
CA GLN A 4 13.38 -9.46 9.21
C GLN A 4 11.85 -9.45 9.16
N ASN A 5 11.25 -9.45 10.34
CA ASN A 5 9.82 -9.26 10.49
C ASN A 5 9.53 -7.77 10.29
N VAL A 6 8.82 -7.45 9.22
CA VAL A 6 8.50 -6.08 8.83
C VAL A 6 6.99 -5.88 8.77
N SER A 7 6.54 -4.70 9.18
CA SER A 7 5.18 -4.24 8.99
C SER A 7 5.14 -3.34 7.77
N VAL A 8 4.37 -3.71 6.76
CA VAL A 8 4.17 -2.88 5.56
C VAL A 8 2.77 -2.33 5.58
N GLU A 9 2.65 -1.02 5.53
CA GLU A 9 1.38 -0.32 5.38
C GLU A 9 1.28 0.20 3.95
N ILE A 10 0.19 -0.16 3.29
CA ILE A 10 -0.14 0.28 1.94
C ILE A 10 -1.42 1.09 2.03
N ARG A 11 -1.36 2.36 1.60
CA ARG A 11 -2.52 3.24 1.50
C ARG A 11 -2.77 3.63 0.07
N ILE A 12 -4.04 3.66 -0.31
CA ILE A 12 -4.46 4.21 -1.59
C ILE A 12 -5.07 5.59 -1.33
N LEU A 13 -4.53 6.61 -1.99
CA LEU A 13 -4.93 8.00 -1.85
C LEU A 13 -5.59 8.49 -3.15
N GLN A 14 -6.67 9.25 -3.04
CA GLN A 14 -7.37 9.84 -4.18
C GLN A 14 -7.11 11.34 -4.29
N GLY A 15 -6.95 11.83 -5.52
CA GLY A 15 -6.85 13.25 -5.87
C GLY A 15 -5.44 13.85 -5.80
N SER A 16 -4.61 13.44 -4.82
CA SER A 16 -3.18 13.78 -4.79
C SER A 16 -2.34 12.76 -3.98
N SER A 17 -1.02 12.93 -3.99
CA SER A 17 -0.08 12.15 -3.16
C SER A 17 -0.24 12.36 -1.64
N THR A 18 -1.09 13.30 -1.23
CA THR A 18 -1.50 13.52 0.16
C THR A 18 -3.02 13.67 0.24
N GLY A 19 -3.73 13.04 -0.69
CA GLY A 19 -5.16 13.14 -0.85
C GLY A 19 -5.94 12.31 0.15
N THR A 20 -7.21 12.06 -0.15
CA THR A 20 -8.08 11.28 0.74
C THR A 20 -7.69 9.81 0.69
N GLN A 21 -7.45 9.21 1.84
CA GLN A 21 -7.26 7.76 1.97
C GLN A 21 -8.57 7.03 1.69
N VAL A 22 -8.57 6.18 0.67
CA VAL A 22 -9.72 5.36 0.26
C VAL A 22 -9.57 3.89 0.62
N CYS A 23 -8.34 3.44 0.88
CA CYS A 23 -8.04 2.08 1.34
C CYS A 23 -6.74 2.10 2.15
N ASP A 24 -6.67 1.24 3.16
CA ASP A 24 -5.53 1.07 4.06
C ASP A 24 -5.38 -0.42 4.36
N GLU A 25 -4.21 -0.95 4.07
CA GLU A 25 -3.88 -2.34 4.30
C GLU A 25 -2.55 -2.46 5.03
N THR A 26 -2.59 -3.08 6.21
CA THR A 26 -1.38 -3.40 6.98
C THR A 26 -1.05 -4.88 6.84
N PHE A 27 0.17 -5.17 6.40
CA PHE A 27 0.71 -6.51 6.24
C PHE A 27 1.84 -6.74 7.23
N ALA A 28 1.74 -7.79 8.03
CA ALA A 28 2.88 -8.32 8.79
C ALA A 28 3.51 -9.44 7.97
N THR A 29 4.74 -9.23 7.48
CA THR A 29 5.44 -10.24 6.66
C THR A 29 6.91 -10.33 7.04
N THR A 30 7.55 -11.44 6.65
CA THR A 30 8.98 -11.66 6.86
C THR A 30 9.66 -11.57 5.51
N THR A 31 10.68 -10.72 5.41
CA THR A 31 11.50 -10.64 4.18
C THR A 31 12.16 -11.99 3.91
N ASN A 32 12.21 -12.41 2.64
CA ASN A 32 12.95 -13.61 2.27
C ASN A 32 14.48 -13.40 2.40
N ASP A 33 15.27 -14.44 2.12
CA ASP A 33 16.74 -14.37 2.22
C ASP A 33 17.39 -13.28 1.35
N PHE A 34 16.66 -12.76 0.35
CA PHE A 34 17.08 -11.69 -0.54
C PHE A 34 16.53 -10.32 -0.14
N GLY A 35 15.80 -10.21 0.97
CA GLY A 35 15.15 -8.96 1.40
C GLY A 35 13.89 -8.62 0.60
N LEU A 36 13.33 -9.57 -0.14
CA LEU A 36 12.13 -9.37 -0.94
C LEU A 36 10.88 -9.80 -0.17
N ILE A 37 9.78 -9.11 -0.44
CA ILE A 37 8.44 -9.44 0.04
C ILE A 37 7.48 -9.37 -1.15
N ASN A 38 6.48 -10.25 -1.17
CA ASN A 38 5.38 -10.19 -2.12
C ASN A 38 4.12 -9.86 -1.34
N LEU A 39 3.45 -8.77 -1.72
CA LEU A 39 2.21 -8.31 -1.09
C LEU A 39 1.11 -8.24 -2.15
N GLN A 40 -0.07 -8.73 -1.80
CA GLN A 40 -1.25 -8.63 -2.65
C GLN A 40 -2.15 -7.53 -2.09
N ILE A 41 -2.24 -6.42 -2.83
CA ILE A 41 -3.12 -5.30 -2.50
C ILE A 41 -4.58 -5.71 -2.75
N GLY A 42 -5.48 -5.35 -1.84
CA GLY A 42 -6.88 -5.72 -1.80
C GLY A 42 -7.17 -7.05 -1.09
N SER A 43 -6.21 -7.59 -0.32
CA SER A 43 -6.37 -8.84 0.42
C SER A 43 -6.65 -8.66 1.91
N GLN A 44 -6.17 -7.58 2.53
CA GLN A 44 -6.40 -7.29 3.95
C GLN A 44 -7.70 -6.49 4.14
N ASP A 45 -8.02 -5.60 3.20
CA ASP A 45 -9.30 -4.89 3.15
C ASP A 45 -9.96 -5.00 1.77
N PRO A 46 -10.45 -6.19 1.39
CA PRO A 46 -11.09 -6.42 0.10
C PRO A 46 -12.37 -5.58 -0.08
N THR A 47 -13.04 -5.20 1.01
CA THR A 47 -14.29 -4.43 0.95
C THR A 47 -14.00 -3.00 0.53
N SER A 48 -13.08 -2.32 1.21
CA SER A 48 -12.70 -0.95 0.86
C SER A 48 -12.01 -0.91 -0.50
N PHE A 49 -11.14 -1.88 -0.80
CA PHE A 49 -10.46 -1.96 -2.10
C PHE A 49 -11.45 -2.12 -3.27
N ALA A 50 -12.47 -2.99 -3.13
CA ALA A 50 -13.49 -3.17 -4.16
C ALA A 50 -14.46 -1.98 -4.27
N ALA A 51 -14.59 -1.15 -3.22
CA ALA A 51 -15.42 0.04 -3.22
C ALA A 51 -14.76 1.27 -3.90
N ILE A 52 -13.48 1.18 -4.27
CA ILE A 52 -12.78 2.27 -4.96
C ILE A 52 -13.37 2.44 -6.37
N ASP A 53 -13.90 3.64 -6.66
CA ASP A 53 -14.34 4.01 -8.01
C ASP A 53 -13.16 4.49 -8.87
N TRP A 54 -12.43 3.52 -9.45
CA TRP A 54 -11.22 3.77 -10.26
C TRP A 54 -11.41 4.73 -11.44
N ALA A 55 -12.65 5.04 -11.85
CA ALA A 55 -12.93 6.04 -12.89
C ALA A 55 -12.75 7.49 -12.39
N ASN A 56 -12.83 7.73 -11.08
CA ASN A 56 -12.66 9.06 -10.46
C ASN A 56 -11.20 9.33 -10.05
N GLY A 57 -10.24 8.79 -10.83
CA GLY A 57 -8.83 9.09 -10.64
C GLY A 57 -8.55 10.61 -10.69
N PRO A 58 -7.34 11.03 -10.33
CA PRO A 58 -6.13 10.22 -10.14
C PRO A 58 -6.01 9.51 -8.77
N TYR A 59 -5.22 8.43 -8.74
CA TYR A 59 -4.93 7.63 -7.54
C TYR A 59 -3.43 7.48 -7.29
N TRP A 60 -3.05 7.42 -6.01
CA TRP A 60 -1.70 7.19 -5.55
C TRP A 60 -1.64 6.01 -4.61
N ILE A 61 -0.51 5.33 -4.62
CA ILE A 61 -0.13 4.33 -3.63
C ILE A 61 0.96 4.90 -2.74
N GLU A 62 0.69 4.95 -1.44
CA GLU A 62 1.65 5.26 -0.39
C GLU A 62 2.09 3.94 0.24
N VAL A 63 3.40 3.76 0.37
CA VAL A 63 3.99 2.58 1.01
C VAL A 63 4.84 3.03 2.18
N SER A 64 4.56 2.47 3.35
CA SER A 64 5.33 2.67 4.57
C SER A 64 5.82 1.32 5.11
N LEU A 65 7.05 1.29 5.61
CA LEU A 65 7.68 0.13 6.24
C LEU A 65 8.02 0.47 7.68
N ASP A 66 7.51 -0.31 8.62
CA ASP A 66 7.69 -0.12 10.07
C ASP A 66 7.39 1.33 10.51
N GLY A 67 6.35 1.94 9.93
CA GLY A 67 5.94 3.33 10.19
C GLY A 67 6.80 4.40 9.51
N THR A 68 7.79 4.01 8.70
CA THR A 68 8.59 4.93 7.88
C THR A 68 8.06 4.99 6.46
N LEU A 69 7.73 6.19 5.97
CA LEU A 69 7.30 6.39 4.58
C LEU A 69 8.44 6.05 3.61
N PHE A 70 8.22 5.09 2.72
CA PHE A 70 9.15 4.74 1.65
C PHE A 70 8.90 5.57 0.40
N GLY A 71 7.64 5.85 0.09
CA GLY A 71 7.29 6.74 -1.01
C GLY A 71 5.83 6.68 -1.39
N THR A 72 5.46 7.63 -2.24
CA THR A 72 4.12 7.75 -2.81
C THR A 72 4.25 7.81 -4.32
N SER A 73 3.54 6.93 -5.03
CA SER A 73 3.60 6.81 -6.49
C SER A 73 2.20 6.90 -7.10
N GLN A 74 2.08 7.49 -8.30
CA GLN A 74 0.81 7.54 -9.01
C GLN A 74 0.51 6.18 -9.68
N LEU A 75 -0.70 5.65 -9.48
CA LEU A 75 -1.13 4.36 -10.06
C LEU A 75 -1.76 4.53 -11.44
N VAL A 76 -2.73 5.44 -11.54
CA VAL A 76 -3.52 5.66 -12.75
C VAL A 76 -3.65 7.16 -12.97
N SER A 77 -3.51 7.59 -14.23
CA SER A 77 -3.82 8.95 -14.68
C SER A 77 -5.19 9.02 -15.33
#